data_AF-A0A127SVR9-F1
#
_entry.id   AF-A0A127SVR9-F1
#
_cell.length_a   1.000
_cell.length_b   1.000
_cell.length_c   1.000
_cell.angle_alpha   90.00
_cell.angle_beta   90.00
_cell.angle_gamma   90.00
#
_symmetry.space_group_name_H-M   'P 1'
#
loop_
_entity.id
_entity.type
_entity.pdbx_description
1 polymer ?
#
loop_
_entity_poly.entity_id
_entity_poly.type
_entity_poly.pdbx_seq_one_letter_code
_entity_poly.pdbx_strand_id
1 'polypeptide(L)'
;MQVSMSKKWASKSILDEATGEPLCTAKGKPVLRKSYSVLQDDFFEHMRSAGYDNVERGERGSSEEHLTVMQFKTEREQERLAQLQEASALAQVEADQKNKEAAAAEKKAAQARAKLDDVAPLLKGMEKLAADFSDDSERTLPEAGPLESAKSYREKKAKPLWEKIVKVLRSVYRAYFDLKSRFERLQSAYDREVSKNGSLSTRIYEVCAERDGLKGQVRDYERVRRAIGPEQADKILEAVYQQEQAEKERKRAARPKMRVGAR
;
A
#
# COMPACT_ATOMS: atom_id res chain seq x y z
N MET A 1 -9.69 -69.42 -38.81
CA MET A 1 -8.92 -69.23 -37.56
C MET A 1 -9.74 -68.28 -36.67
N GLN A 2 -10.48 -68.82 -35.70
CA GLN A 2 -11.44 -68.07 -34.88
C GLN A 2 -10.69 -67.39 -33.73
N VAL A 3 -10.60 -66.06 -33.76
CA VAL A 3 -9.97 -65.27 -32.70
C VAL A 3 -11.00 -65.08 -31.57
N SER A 4 -10.84 -65.81 -30.47
CA SER A 4 -11.72 -65.70 -29.31
C SER A 4 -11.58 -64.32 -28.63
N MET A 5 -12.68 -63.57 -28.52
CA MET A 5 -12.77 -62.18 -28.04
C MET A 5 -12.54 -61.97 -26.52
N SER A 6 -12.05 -62.97 -25.79
CA SER A 6 -11.97 -62.92 -24.31
C SER A 6 -10.65 -62.36 -23.74
N LYS A 7 -9.63 -62.16 -24.58
CA LYS A 7 -8.24 -61.91 -24.13
C LYS A 7 -7.88 -60.41 -24.11
N LYS A 8 -8.75 -59.55 -23.58
CA LYS A 8 -8.54 -58.08 -23.67
C LYS A 8 -7.68 -57.47 -22.56
N TRP A 9 -7.34 -58.21 -21.51
CA TRP A 9 -6.47 -57.73 -20.43
C TRP A 9 -5.98 -58.92 -19.60
N ALA A 10 -4.70 -58.93 -19.22
CA ALA A 10 -4.16 -59.93 -18.30
C ALA A 10 -4.64 -59.58 -16.88
N SER A 11 -5.64 -60.29 -16.37
CA SER A 11 -6.16 -60.08 -15.02
C SER A 11 -5.16 -60.60 -14.00
N LYS A 12 -4.65 -59.70 -13.15
CA LYS A 12 -3.77 -60.06 -12.01
C LYS A 12 -4.61 -60.73 -10.91
N SER A 13 -4.02 -61.66 -10.17
CA SER A 13 -4.63 -62.24 -8.98
C SER A 13 -4.77 -61.19 -7.87
N ILE A 14 -5.84 -61.26 -7.07
CA ILE A 14 -5.99 -60.44 -5.88
C ILE A 14 -4.99 -60.95 -4.84
N LEU A 15 -4.12 -60.06 -4.35
CA LEU A 15 -3.18 -60.37 -3.28
C LEU A 15 -3.82 -60.00 -1.94
N ASP A 16 -3.58 -60.81 -0.92
CA ASP A 16 -3.98 -60.51 0.45
C ASP A 16 -3.10 -59.38 1.02
N GLU A 17 -3.73 -58.36 1.62
CA GLU A 17 -3.06 -57.11 2.06
C GLU A 17 -2.09 -57.35 3.23
N ALA A 18 -2.26 -58.44 3.99
CA ALA A 18 -1.42 -58.78 5.14
C ALA A 18 -0.26 -59.73 4.82
N THR A 19 -0.39 -60.59 3.79
CA THR A 19 0.56 -61.68 3.49
C THR A 19 1.18 -61.62 2.10
N GLY A 20 0.58 -60.86 1.17
CA GLY A 20 1.09 -60.73 -0.20
C GLY A 20 0.90 -61.97 -1.09
N GLU A 21 0.19 -62.99 -0.61
CA GLU A 21 -0.10 -64.21 -1.37
C GLU A 21 -1.42 -64.09 -2.16
N PRO A 22 -1.57 -64.78 -3.32
CA PRO A 22 -2.78 -64.71 -4.12
C PRO A 22 -3.95 -65.41 -3.42
N LEU A 23 -5.03 -64.67 -3.17
CA LEU A 23 -6.26 -65.21 -2.61
C LEU A 23 -6.78 -66.35 -3.49
N CYS A 24 -6.94 -67.54 -2.92
CA CYS A 24 -7.41 -68.71 -3.63
C CYS A 24 -8.86 -69.04 -3.25
N THR A 25 -9.64 -69.49 -4.24
CA THR A 25 -10.96 -70.10 -4.01
C THR A 25 -10.82 -71.40 -3.24
N ALA A 26 -11.91 -71.90 -2.62
CA ALA A 26 -11.93 -73.19 -1.90
C ALA A 26 -11.46 -74.41 -2.73
N LYS A 27 -11.32 -74.26 -4.06
CA LYS A 27 -10.79 -75.27 -5.00
C LYS A 27 -9.34 -75.00 -5.43
N GLY A 28 -8.61 -74.11 -4.74
CA GLY A 28 -7.19 -73.80 -4.98
C GLY A 28 -6.90 -72.92 -6.20
N LYS A 29 -7.91 -72.35 -6.87
CA LYS A 29 -7.68 -71.45 -8.01
C LYS A 29 -7.57 -70.00 -7.54
N PRO A 30 -6.59 -69.22 -8.03
CA PRO A 30 -6.43 -67.82 -7.64
C PRO A 30 -7.63 -66.98 -8.10
N VAL A 31 -8.13 -66.15 -7.20
CA VAL A 31 -9.21 -65.19 -7.44
C VAL A 31 -8.61 -64.01 -8.22
N LEU A 32 -9.15 -63.77 -9.41
CA LEU A 32 -8.68 -62.71 -10.30
C LEU A 32 -9.30 -61.37 -9.90
N ARG A 33 -8.52 -60.29 -9.97
CA ARG A 33 -9.04 -58.92 -9.82
C ARG A 33 -10.14 -58.70 -10.86
N LYS A 34 -11.29 -58.19 -10.41
CA LYS A 34 -12.37 -57.76 -11.31
C LYS A 34 -11.88 -56.59 -12.16
N SER A 35 -12.27 -56.56 -13.44
CA SER A 35 -11.88 -55.51 -14.41
C SER A 35 -12.14 -54.11 -13.89
N TYR A 36 -13.26 -53.93 -13.20
CA TYR A 36 -13.69 -52.62 -12.71
C TYR A 36 -12.79 -52.08 -11.59
N SER A 37 -12.24 -52.96 -10.73
CA SER A 37 -11.32 -52.55 -9.66
C SER A 37 -9.94 -52.17 -10.20
N VAL A 38 -9.46 -52.85 -11.25
CA VAL A 38 -8.21 -52.50 -11.95
C VAL A 38 -8.30 -51.08 -12.51
N LEU A 39 -9.43 -50.72 -13.12
CA LEU A 39 -9.61 -49.40 -13.73
C LEU A 39 -9.73 -48.27 -12.69
N GLN A 40 -10.19 -48.55 -11.47
CA GLN A 40 -10.34 -47.54 -10.42
C GLN A 40 -9.09 -47.36 -9.57
N ASP A 41 -8.43 -48.47 -9.21
CA ASP A 41 -7.25 -48.46 -8.36
C ASP A 41 -6.00 -48.07 -9.15
N ASP A 42 -5.77 -48.69 -10.32
CA ASP A 42 -4.55 -48.46 -11.11
C ASP A 42 -4.61 -47.10 -11.85
N PHE A 43 -5.80 -46.54 -12.11
CA PHE A 43 -5.95 -45.21 -12.73
C PHE A 43 -5.41 -44.08 -11.85
N PHE A 44 -5.68 -44.12 -10.54
CA PHE A 44 -5.17 -43.12 -9.62
C PHE A 44 -3.64 -43.15 -9.55
N GLU A 45 -3.08 -44.36 -9.44
CA GLU A 45 -1.62 -44.58 -9.45
C GLU A 45 -1.00 -44.10 -10.78
N HIS A 46 -1.66 -44.36 -11.90
CA HIS A 46 -1.21 -43.87 -13.20
C HIS A 46 -1.25 -42.34 -13.30
N MET A 47 -2.31 -41.69 -12.83
CA MET A 47 -2.41 -40.22 -12.83
C MET A 47 -1.31 -39.58 -11.98
N ARG A 48 -1.03 -40.11 -10.79
CA ARG A 48 0.10 -39.68 -9.94
C ARG A 48 1.45 -39.93 -10.62
N SER A 49 1.64 -41.10 -11.25
CA SER A 49 2.89 -41.42 -11.97
C SER A 49 3.12 -40.52 -13.20
N ALA A 50 2.05 -39.99 -13.78
CA ALA A 50 2.09 -39.05 -14.91
C ALA A 50 2.26 -37.57 -14.48
N GLY A 51 2.39 -37.29 -13.18
CA GLY A 51 2.62 -35.95 -12.64
C GLY A 51 1.36 -35.14 -12.35
N TYR A 52 0.18 -35.78 -12.26
CA TYR A 52 -1.04 -35.13 -11.78
C TYR A 52 -1.15 -35.27 -10.26
N ASP A 53 -0.73 -34.22 -9.56
CA ASP A 53 -0.64 -34.20 -8.08
C ASP A 53 -1.94 -33.69 -7.42
N ASN A 54 -2.84 -33.15 -8.23
CA ASN A 54 -4.10 -32.51 -7.83
C ASN A 54 -5.29 -33.48 -7.77
N VAL A 55 -5.03 -34.79 -7.88
CA VAL A 55 -6.05 -35.82 -7.77
C VAL A 55 -5.95 -36.41 -6.38
N GLU A 56 -7.03 -36.31 -5.60
CA GLU A 56 -7.15 -36.93 -4.28
C GLU A 56 -8.13 -38.10 -4.37
N ARG A 57 -7.73 -39.26 -3.82
CA ARG A 57 -8.56 -40.47 -3.75
C ARG A 57 -9.17 -40.55 -2.35
N GLY A 58 -10.48 -40.75 -2.28
CA GLY A 58 -11.15 -41.08 -1.02
C GLY A 58 -10.66 -42.41 -0.44
N GLU A 59 -10.65 -42.52 0.90
CA GLU A 59 -10.25 -43.75 1.57
C GLU A 59 -11.19 -44.92 1.25
N ARG A 60 -10.62 -46.13 1.06
CA ARG A 60 -11.36 -47.33 0.67
C ARG A 60 -12.30 -47.74 1.82
N GLY A 61 -13.60 -47.49 1.65
CA GLY A 61 -14.62 -47.79 2.66
C GLY A 61 -14.97 -46.62 3.59
N SER A 62 -14.45 -45.41 3.34
CA SER A 62 -14.85 -44.20 4.07
C SER A 62 -16.24 -43.72 3.62
N SER A 63 -17.03 -43.28 4.59
CA SER A 63 -18.32 -42.60 4.40
C SER A 63 -18.23 -41.09 4.66
N GLU A 64 -17.02 -40.53 4.71
CA GLU A 64 -16.85 -39.08 4.85
C GLU A 64 -17.42 -38.38 3.61
N GLU A 65 -18.34 -37.45 3.84
CA GLU A 65 -18.97 -36.67 2.79
C GLU A 65 -17.92 -35.70 2.20
N HIS A 66 -17.26 -36.10 1.12
CA HIS A 66 -16.58 -35.14 0.26
C HIS A 66 -17.64 -34.13 -0.20
N LEU A 67 -17.39 -32.82 0.02
CA LEU A 67 -18.28 -31.77 -0.48
C LEU A 67 -18.58 -32.09 -1.95
N THR A 68 -19.87 -32.27 -2.26
CA THR A 68 -20.30 -32.55 -3.63
C THR A 68 -19.74 -31.41 -4.49
N VAL A 69 -19.26 -31.69 -5.70
CA VAL A 69 -18.63 -30.70 -6.61
C VAL A 69 -19.42 -29.38 -6.69
N MET A 70 -20.74 -29.43 -6.51
CA MET A 70 -21.61 -28.26 -6.39
C MET A 70 -21.40 -27.43 -5.13
N GLN A 71 -21.36 -28.06 -3.94
CA GLN A 71 -21.15 -27.36 -2.67
C GLN A 71 -19.79 -26.64 -2.67
N PHE A 72 -18.73 -27.30 -3.15
CA PHE A 72 -17.39 -26.68 -3.21
C PHE A 72 -17.36 -25.48 -4.17
N LYS A 73 -18.06 -25.58 -5.31
CA LYS A 73 -18.22 -24.46 -6.24
C LYS A 73 -19.02 -23.32 -5.62
N THR A 74 -20.06 -23.63 -4.85
CA THR A 74 -20.87 -22.62 -4.16
C THR A 74 -20.06 -21.86 -3.11
N GLU A 75 -19.29 -22.55 -2.28
CA GLU A 75 -18.41 -21.91 -1.28
C GLU A 75 -17.35 -21.04 -1.95
N ARG A 76 -16.70 -21.52 -3.02
CA ARG A 76 -15.70 -20.72 -3.76
C ARG A 76 -16.28 -19.47 -4.40
N GLU A 77 -17.48 -19.55 -4.97
CA GLU A 77 -18.15 -18.36 -5.50
C GLU A 77 -18.59 -17.40 -4.38
N GLN A 78 -18.99 -17.90 -3.22
CA GLN A 78 -19.28 -17.05 -2.05
C GLN A 78 -18.03 -16.32 -1.54
N GLU A 79 -16.89 -17.00 -1.42
CA GLU A 79 -15.61 -16.38 -1.06
C GLU A 79 -15.21 -15.30 -2.07
N ARG A 80 -15.36 -15.58 -3.36
CA ARG A 80 -15.07 -14.63 -4.43
C ARG A 80 -15.97 -13.40 -4.37
N LEU A 81 -17.27 -13.60 -4.11
CA LEU A 81 -18.23 -12.50 -3.94
C LEU A 81 -17.89 -11.66 -2.71
N ALA A 82 -17.51 -12.29 -1.59
CA ALA A 82 -17.08 -11.57 -0.39
C ALA A 82 -15.83 -10.70 -0.65
N GLN A 83 -14.82 -11.25 -1.33
CA GLN A 83 -13.62 -10.49 -1.72
C GLN A 83 -13.94 -9.31 -2.65
N LEU A 84 -14.85 -9.51 -3.60
CA LEU A 84 -15.27 -8.42 -4.49
C LEU A 84 -16.05 -7.33 -3.74
N GLN A 85 -16.91 -7.72 -2.79
CA GLN A 85 -17.63 -6.78 -1.94
C GLN A 85 -16.66 -5.98 -1.06
N GLU A 86 -15.69 -6.62 -0.40
CA GLU A 86 -14.65 -5.93 0.37
C GLU A 86 -13.84 -4.97 -0.49
N ALA A 87 -13.38 -5.41 -1.67
CA ALA A 87 -12.63 -4.56 -2.59
C ALA A 87 -13.46 -3.35 -3.06
N SER A 88 -14.74 -3.55 -3.35
CA SER A 88 -15.66 -2.46 -3.74
C SER A 88 -15.90 -1.46 -2.60
N ALA A 89 -16.05 -1.94 -1.37
CA ALA A 89 -16.22 -1.08 -0.20
C ALA A 89 -14.96 -0.24 0.05
N LEU A 90 -13.77 -0.86 -0.05
CA LEU A 90 -12.50 -0.14 0.05
C LEU A 90 -12.35 0.93 -1.05
N ALA A 91 -12.70 0.58 -2.30
CA ALA A 91 -12.65 1.52 -3.41
C ALA A 91 -13.65 2.69 -3.24
N GLN A 92 -14.85 2.43 -2.70
CA GLN A 92 -15.82 3.49 -2.38
C GLN A 92 -15.31 4.43 -1.30
N VAL A 93 -14.72 3.89 -0.22
CA VAL A 93 -14.12 4.71 0.84
C VAL A 93 -12.99 5.58 0.30
N GLU A 94 -12.12 5.04 -0.55
CA GLU A 94 -11.03 5.80 -1.18
C GLU A 94 -11.57 6.88 -2.12
N ALA A 95 -12.60 6.58 -2.92
CA ALA A 95 -13.25 7.54 -3.79
C ALA A 95 -13.91 8.69 -3.00
N ASP A 96 -14.62 8.37 -1.92
CA ASP A 96 -15.23 9.36 -1.03
C ASP A 96 -14.19 10.26 -0.36
N GLN A 97 -13.05 9.69 0.03
CA GLN A 97 -11.95 10.45 0.61
C GLN A 97 -11.33 11.41 -0.42
N LYS A 98 -11.03 10.93 -1.63
CA LYS A 98 -10.54 11.77 -2.73
C LYS A 98 -11.54 12.87 -3.11
N ASN A 99 -12.83 12.56 -3.13
CA ASN A 99 -13.87 13.55 -3.41
C ASN A 99 -13.94 14.64 -2.32
N LYS A 100 -13.80 14.27 -1.04
CA LYS A 100 -13.72 15.24 0.07
C LYS A 100 -12.48 16.14 -0.06
N GLU A 101 -11.33 15.57 -0.40
CA GLU A 101 -10.08 16.30 -0.61
C GLU A 101 -10.19 17.27 -1.81
N ALA A 102 -10.74 16.80 -2.93
CA ALA A 102 -10.99 17.62 -4.12
C ALA A 102 -11.94 18.80 -3.81
N ALA A 103 -13.05 18.55 -3.12
CA ALA A 103 -13.97 19.61 -2.70
C ALA A 103 -13.32 20.62 -1.75
N ALA A 104 -12.43 20.18 -0.85
CA ALA A 104 -11.69 21.07 0.03
C ALA A 104 -10.66 21.92 -0.75
N ALA A 105 -9.98 21.34 -1.73
CA ALA A 105 -9.05 22.04 -2.61
C ALA A 105 -9.79 23.08 -3.48
N GLU A 106 -10.95 22.73 -4.04
CA GLU A 106 -11.76 23.63 -4.84
C GLU A 106 -12.27 24.82 -4.03
N LYS A 107 -12.74 24.60 -2.79
CA LYS A 107 -13.11 25.69 -1.88
C LYS A 107 -11.96 26.64 -1.59
N LYS A 108 -10.75 26.11 -1.36
CA LYS A 108 -9.54 26.94 -1.14
C LYS A 108 -9.18 27.73 -2.40
N ALA A 109 -9.27 27.11 -3.57
CA ALA A 109 -9.00 27.78 -4.85
C ALA A 109 -10.03 28.89 -5.13
N ALA A 110 -11.32 28.64 -4.87
CA ALA A 110 -12.38 29.64 -5.00
C ALA A 110 -12.16 30.82 -4.04
N GLN A 111 -11.79 30.55 -2.79
CA GLN A 111 -11.44 31.61 -1.82
C GLN A 111 -10.22 32.42 -2.25
N ALA A 112 -9.20 31.78 -2.83
CA ALA A 112 -8.03 32.48 -3.36
C ALA A 112 -8.41 33.37 -4.56
N ARG A 113 -9.25 32.89 -5.46
CA ARG A 113 -9.76 33.67 -6.60
C ARG A 113 -10.58 34.88 -6.15
N ALA A 114 -11.51 34.71 -5.21
CA ALA A 114 -12.30 35.82 -4.68
C ALA A 114 -11.41 36.91 -4.06
N LYS A 115 -10.38 36.52 -3.31
CA LYS A 115 -9.39 37.47 -2.76
C LYS A 115 -8.60 38.20 -3.85
N LEU A 116 -8.32 37.56 -4.98
CA LEU A 116 -7.66 38.21 -6.12
C LEU A 116 -8.60 39.21 -6.80
N ASP A 117 -9.88 38.85 -6.96
CA ASP A 117 -10.90 39.73 -7.54
C ASP A 117 -11.12 40.98 -6.67
N ASP A 118 -11.07 40.85 -5.34
CA ASP A 118 -11.14 41.98 -4.40
C ASP A 118 -9.92 42.92 -4.50
N VAL A 119 -8.74 42.37 -4.80
CA VAL A 119 -7.48 43.13 -4.88
C VAL A 119 -7.31 43.80 -6.24
N ALA A 120 -7.87 43.24 -7.31
CA ALA A 120 -7.78 43.78 -8.66
C ALA A 120 -8.23 45.26 -8.81
N PRO A 121 -9.39 45.71 -8.27
CA PRO A 121 -9.79 47.12 -8.36
C PRO A 121 -8.90 48.04 -7.50
N LEU A 122 -8.40 47.55 -6.35
CA LEU A 122 -7.48 48.31 -5.50
C LEU A 122 -6.15 48.57 -6.22
N LEU A 123 -5.61 47.57 -6.94
CA LEU A 123 -4.41 47.73 -7.75
C LEU A 123 -4.62 48.75 -8.87
N LYS A 124 -5.74 48.69 -9.61
CA LYS A 124 -6.09 49.70 -10.62
C LYS A 124 -6.21 51.11 -10.02
N GLY A 125 -6.76 51.21 -8.81
CA GLY A 125 -6.83 52.49 -8.08
C GLY A 125 -5.44 53.00 -7.70
N MET A 126 -4.56 52.12 -7.22
CA MET A 126 -3.18 52.46 -6.90
C MET A 126 -2.36 52.85 -8.14
N GLU A 127 -2.56 52.18 -9.28
CA GLU A 127 -1.92 52.52 -10.56
C GLU A 127 -2.32 53.91 -11.04
N LYS A 128 -3.61 54.28 -10.94
CA LYS A 128 -4.07 55.63 -11.26
C LYS A 128 -3.46 56.68 -10.34
N LEU A 129 -3.47 56.43 -9.03
CA LEU A 129 -2.83 57.34 -8.07
C LEU A 129 -1.32 57.45 -8.34
N ALA A 130 -0.65 56.34 -8.62
CA ALA A 130 0.77 56.36 -8.96
C ALA A 130 1.02 57.18 -10.24
N ALA A 131 0.18 57.07 -11.27
CA ALA A 131 0.26 57.87 -12.47
C ALA A 131 0.08 59.37 -12.16
N ASP A 132 -0.99 59.73 -11.45
CA ASP A 132 -1.33 61.12 -11.08
C ASP A 132 -0.24 61.79 -10.23
N PHE A 133 0.44 61.02 -9.35
CA PHE A 133 1.53 61.51 -8.50
C PHE A 133 2.93 61.34 -9.12
N SER A 134 3.06 60.62 -10.24
CA SER A 134 4.31 60.51 -11.01
C SER A 134 4.43 61.55 -12.12
N ASP A 135 3.31 62.17 -12.50
CA ASP A 135 3.22 63.27 -13.45
C ASP A 135 3.78 64.60 -12.90
N ASP A 136 3.77 65.63 -13.74
CA ASP A 136 4.44 66.92 -13.54
C ASP A 136 4.15 67.57 -12.17
N SER A 137 5.21 67.99 -11.49
CA SER A 137 5.15 68.46 -10.09
C SER A 137 4.27 69.70 -9.89
N GLU A 138 4.07 70.49 -10.95
CA GLU A 138 3.19 71.68 -10.94
C GLU A 138 1.70 71.34 -10.90
N ARG A 139 1.29 70.13 -11.32
CA ARG A 139 -0.12 69.68 -11.22
C ARG A 139 -0.48 69.08 -9.87
N THR A 140 0.50 68.51 -9.16
CA THR A 140 0.28 67.84 -7.86
C THR A 140 0.21 68.82 -6.69
N LEU A 141 0.86 69.98 -6.83
CA LEU A 141 0.84 71.06 -5.86
C LEU A 141 -0.28 72.05 -6.23
N PRO A 142 -1.21 72.38 -5.32
CA PRO A 142 -2.27 73.36 -5.62
C PRO A 142 -1.66 74.71 -5.98
N GLU A 143 -2.21 75.46 -6.94
CA GLU A 143 -1.68 76.81 -7.24
C GLU A 143 -1.76 77.74 -6.00
N ALA A 144 -0.79 78.66 -5.92
CA ALA A 144 -0.75 79.67 -4.87
C ALA A 144 -1.89 80.68 -5.10
N GLY A 145 -2.63 81.02 -4.04
CA GLY A 145 -3.69 82.04 -4.16
C GLY A 145 -3.11 83.43 -4.45
N PRO A 146 -3.85 84.36 -5.08
CA PRO A 146 -3.36 85.67 -5.52
C PRO A 146 -2.70 86.55 -4.43
N LEU A 147 -2.96 86.27 -3.15
CA LEU A 147 -2.40 86.98 -1.99
C LEU A 147 -1.81 86.02 -0.94
N GLU A 148 -1.58 84.76 -1.31
CA GLU A 148 -1.05 83.76 -0.39
C GLU A 148 0.47 83.92 -0.25
N SER A 149 0.95 84.26 0.94
CA SER A 149 2.39 84.30 1.22
C SER A 149 3.02 82.92 1.01
N ALA A 150 4.23 82.89 0.42
CA ALA A 150 5.01 81.66 0.21
C ALA A 150 5.18 80.83 1.49
N LYS A 151 5.25 81.49 2.66
CA LYS A 151 5.32 80.80 3.97
C LYS A 151 4.00 80.11 4.33
N SER A 152 2.86 80.77 4.09
CA SER A 152 1.52 80.19 4.28
C SER A 152 1.31 79.00 3.35
N TYR A 153 1.71 79.12 2.09
CA TYR A 153 1.62 78.03 1.12
C TYR A 153 2.42 76.80 1.55
N ARG A 154 3.68 77.00 1.96
CA ARG A 154 4.56 75.93 2.43
C ARG A 154 3.96 75.18 3.62
N GLU A 155 3.44 75.89 4.62
CA GLU A 155 2.94 75.26 5.84
C GLU A 155 1.55 74.65 5.69
N LYS A 156 0.66 75.25 4.89
CA LYS A 156 -0.73 74.78 4.75
C LYS A 156 -0.95 73.78 3.63
N LYS A 157 -0.11 73.79 2.58
CA LYS A 157 -0.30 72.94 1.38
C LYS A 157 0.86 71.97 1.20
N ALA A 158 2.10 72.46 1.07
CA ALA A 158 3.24 71.60 0.71
C ALA A 158 3.66 70.65 1.86
N LYS A 159 3.83 71.16 3.09
CA LYS A 159 4.23 70.36 4.26
C LYS A 159 3.23 69.23 4.59
N PRO A 160 1.90 69.45 4.65
CA PRO A 160 0.95 68.37 4.94
C PRO A 160 0.86 67.33 3.80
N LEU A 161 1.05 67.73 2.54
CA LEU A 161 1.16 66.78 1.43
C LEU A 161 2.40 65.90 1.58
N TRP A 162 3.55 66.51 1.89
CA TRP A 162 4.79 65.78 2.16
C TRP A 162 4.65 64.80 3.34
N GLU A 163 4.02 65.22 4.43
CA GLU A 163 3.75 64.35 5.59
C GLU A 163 2.86 63.15 5.22
N LYS A 164 1.83 63.36 4.37
CA LYS A 164 0.98 62.26 3.84
C LYS A 164 1.80 61.31 2.97
N ILE A 165 2.64 61.81 2.07
CA ILE A 165 3.50 61.00 1.19
C ILE A 165 4.46 60.16 2.03
N VAL A 166 5.15 60.76 3.01
CA VAL A 166 6.07 60.05 3.91
C VAL A 166 5.33 58.98 4.72
N LYS A 167 4.11 59.25 5.17
CA LYS A 167 3.27 58.26 5.89
C LYS A 167 2.91 57.07 4.99
N VAL A 168 2.48 57.33 3.74
CA VAL A 168 2.18 56.29 2.76
C VAL A 168 3.44 55.47 2.46
N LEU A 169 4.57 56.13 2.18
CA LEU A 169 5.84 55.45 1.88
C LEU A 169 6.30 54.54 3.04
N ARG A 170 6.19 55.02 4.29
CA ARG A 170 6.46 54.21 5.49
C ARG A 170 5.53 53.00 5.59
N SER A 171 4.24 53.16 5.28
CA SER A 171 3.28 52.05 5.31
C SER A 171 3.54 51.02 4.21
N VAL A 172 3.89 51.46 3.00
CA VAL A 172 4.26 50.60 1.87
C VAL A 172 5.54 49.84 2.20
N TYR A 173 6.55 50.50 2.76
CA TYR A 173 7.79 49.84 3.17
C TYR A 173 7.55 48.76 4.24
N ARG A 174 6.69 49.03 5.23
CA ARG A 174 6.29 48.04 6.23
C ARG A 174 5.57 46.86 5.61
N ALA A 175 4.59 47.11 4.72
CA ALA A 175 3.86 46.06 4.02
C ALA A 175 4.79 45.19 3.15
N TYR A 176 5.74 45.81 2.45
CA TYR A 176 6.77 45.11 1.69
C TYR A 176 7.64 44.23 2.60
N PHE A 177 8.10 44.77 3.73
CA PHE A 177 8.93 44.03 4.67
C PHE A 177 8.17 42.84 5.30
N ASP A 178 6.90 43.03 5.64
CA ASP A 178 6.02 41.97 6.13
C ASP A 178 5.82 40.88 5.07
N LEU A 179 5.61 41.28 3.81
CA LEU A 179 5.45 40.35 2.70
C LEU A 179 6.74 39.56 2.43
N LYS A 180 7.89 40.24 2.42
CA LYS A 180 9.22 39.61 2.28
C LYS A 180 9.46 38.59 3.40
N SER A 181 9.17 38.98 4.65
CA SER A 181 9.32 38.08 5.81
C SER A 181 8.42 36.85 5.72
N ARG A 182 7.19 37.00 5.22
CA ARG A 182 6.28 35.86 4.97
C ARG A 182 6.79 34.96 3.84
N PHE A 183 7.33 35.56 2.78
CA PHE A 183 7.91 34.83 1.66
C PHE A 183 9.12 33.99 2.10
N GLU A 184 10.06 34.56 2.87
CA GLU A 184 11.23 33.83 3.39
C GLU A 184 10.82 32.65 4.30
N ARG A 185 9.78 32.83 5.13
CA ARG A 185 9.22 31.74 5.94
C ARG A 185 8.60 30.64 5.08
N LEU A 186 7.88 31.02 4.02
CA LEU A 186 7.26 30.07 3.10
C LEU A 186 8.33 29.29 2.33
N GLN A 187 9.37 29.97 1.86
CA GLN A 187 10.52 29.35 1.20
C GLN A 187 11.23 28.36 2.14
N SER A 188 11.50 28.76 3.38
CA SER A 188 12.09 27.87 4.39
C SER A 188 11.22 26.64 4.69
N ALA A 189 9.89 26.79 4.69
CA ALA A 189 8.98 25.67 4.87
C ALA A 189 9.00 24.74 3.65
N TYR A 190 9.00 25.29 2.43
CA TYR A 190 9.12 24.53 1.19
C TYR A 190 10.42 23.71 1.16
N ASP A 191 11.56 24.34 1.44
CA ASP A 191 12.87 23.67 1.44
C ASP A 191 12.92 22.52 2.45
N ARG A 192 12.28 22.68 3.62
CA ARG A 192 12.12 21.61 4.61
C ARG A 192 11.28 20.45 4.08
N GLU A 193 10.15 20.73 3.44
CA GLU A 193 9.30 19.68 2.88
C GLU A 193 9.99 18.96 1.71
N VAL A 194 10.71 19.68 0.86
CA VAL A 194 11.55 19.08 -0.20
C VAL A 194 12.62 18.17 0.42
N SER A 195 13.31 18.63 1.45
CA SER A 195 14.34 17.84 2.15
C SER A 195 13.76 16.57 2.79
N LYS A 196 12.61 16.69 3.46
CA LYS A 196 11.89 15.54 4.02
C LYS A 196 11.49 14.56 2.94
N ASN A 197 10.91 15.04 1.84
CA ASN A 197 10.51 14.20 0.72
C ASN A 197 11.71 13.45 0.11
N GLY A 198 12.86 14.12 0.01
CA GLY A 198 14.13 13.49 -0.34
C GLY A 198 14.50 12.34 0.61
N SER A 199 14.48 12.58 1.93
CA SER A 199 14.79 11.54 2.93
C SER A 199 13.80 10.36 2.90
N LEU A 200 12.51 10.63 2.70
CA LEU A 200 11.48 9.60 2.57
C LEU A 200 11.68 8.79 1.28
N SER A 201 12.04 9.45 0.18
CA SER A 201 12.36 8.77 -1.08
C SER A 201 13.55 7.83 -0.92
N THR A 202 14.62 8.28 -0.27
CA THR A 202 15.76 7.41 0.08
C THR A 202 15.33 6.22 0.92
N ARG A 203 14.51 6.44 1.95
CA ARG A 203 14.00 5.34 2.79
C ARG A 203 13.14 4.35 2.01
N ILE A 204 12.34 4.82 1.05
CA ILE A 204 11.56 3.95 0.17
C ILE A 204 12.49 3.05 -0.65
N TYR A 205 13.58 3.58 -1.20
CA TYR A 205 14.55 2.78 -1.95
C TYR A 205 15.23 1.74 -1.07
N GLU A 206 15.66 2.11 0.15
CA GLU A 206 16.24 1.19 1.12
C GLU A 206 15.27 0.04 1.44
N VAL A 207 14.02 0.37 1.79
CA VAL A 207 12.98 -0.64 2.11
C VAL A 207 12.68 -1.52 0.89
N CYS A 208 12.67 -0.97 -0.32
CA CYS A 208 12.52 -1.76 -1.54
C CYS A 208 13.68 -2.74 -1.73
N ALA A 209 14.92 -2.30 -1.51
CA ALA A 209 16.10 -3.13 -1.61
C ALA A 209 16.09 -4.24 -0.53
N GLU A 210 15.75 -3.92 0.71
CA GLU A 210 15.57 -4.89 1.80
C GLU A 210 14.50 -5.94 1.44
N ARG A 211 13.34 -5.49 0.95
CA ARG A 211 12.26 -6.38 0.49
C ARG A 211 12.73 -7.31 -0.62
N ASP A 212 13.48 -6.81 -1.59
CA ASP A 212 13.92 -7.62 -2.73
C ASP A 212 15.00 -8.63 -2.31
N GLY A 213 15.86 -8.26 -1.35
CA GLY A 213 16.78 -9.18 -0.68
C GLY A 213 16.05 -10.29 0.08
N LEU A 214 15.05 -9.95 0.89
CA LEU A 214 14.22 -10.91 1.61
C LEU A 214 13.46 -11.84 0.67
N LYS A 215 12.89 -11.30 -0.43
CA LYS A 215 12.28 -12.13 -1.48
C LYS A 215 13.28 -13.11 -2.09
N GLY A 216 14.54 -12.72 -2.26
CA GLY A 216 15.63 -13.61 -2.67
C GLY A 216 15.82 -14.77 -1.70
N GLN A 217 15.98 -14.45 -0.41
CA GLN A 217 16.13 -15.46 0.64
C GLN A 217 14.93 -16.40 0.71
N VAL A 218 13.70 -15.89 0.66
CA VAL A 218 12.48 -16.70 0.65
C VAL A 218 12.49 -17.69 -0.52
N ARG A 219 12.86 -17.26 -1.73
CA ARG A 219 12.98 -18.16 -2.89
C ARG A 219 14.01 -19.27 -2.65
N ASP A 220 15.14 -18.95 -2.03
CA ASP A 220 16.17 -19.94 -1.72
C ASP A 220 15.70 -20.92 -0.63
N TYR A 221 15.01 -20.44 0.41
CA TYR A 221 14.36 -21.30 1.39
C TYR A 221 13.31 -22.21 0.75
N GLU A 222 12.48 -21.71 -0.16
CA GLU A 222 11.51 -22.52 -0.91
C GLU A 222 12.16 -23.56 -1.82
N ARG A 223 13.34 -23.27 -2.38
CA ARG A 223 14.11 -24.26 -3.15
C ARG A 223 14.60 -25.39 -2.24
N VAL A 224 15.15 -25.04 -1.08
CA VAL A 224 15.61 -26.02 -0.09
C VAL A 224 14.45 -26.85 0.44
N ARG A 225 13.32 -26.21 0.78
CA ARG A 225 12.10 -26.88 1.26
C ARG A 225 11.56 -27.87 0.22
N ARG A 226 11.62 -27.53 -1.07
CA ARG A 226 11.26 -28.44 -2.16
C ARG A 226 12.21 -29.63 -2.30
N ALA A 227 13.51 -29.44 -2.10
CA ALA A 227 14.50 -30.51 -2.21
C ALA A 227 14.42 -31.52 -1.04
N ILE A 228 14.15 -31.04 0.17
CA ILE A 228 14.08 -31.85 1.40
C ILE A 228 12.69 -32.49 1.58
N GLY A 229 11.64 -31.85 1.04
CA GLY A 229 10.25 -32.21 1.28
C GLY A 229 9.62 -31.39 2.41
N PRO A 230 8.36 -30.95 2.28
CA PRO A 230 7.73 -29.99 3.19
C PRO A 230 7.62 -30.52 4.62
N GLU A 231 7.19 -31.77 4.81
CA GLU A 231 7.00 -32.37 6.14
C GLU A 231 8.32 -32.52 6.92
N GLN A 232 9.38 -32.94 6.22
CA GLN A 232 10.69 -33.10 6.83
C GLN A 232 11.29 -31.73 7.19
N ALA A 233 11.10 -30.72 6.33
CA ALA A 233 11.51 -29.35 6.59
C ALA A 233 10.76 -28.73 7.79
N ASP A 234 9.46 -28.96 7.91
CA ASP A 234 8.64 -28.44 9.01
C ASP A 234 9.02 -29.10 10.35
N LYS A 235 9.27 -30.41 10.37
CA LYS A 235 9.82 -31.12 11.54
C LYS A 235 11.18 -30.55 12.00
N ILE A 236 12.07 -30.26 11.04
CA ILE A 236 13.38 -29.65 11.34
C ILE A 236 13.19 -28.24 11.91
N LEU A 237 12.32 -27.43 11.30
CA LEU A 237 12.00 -26.07 11.75
C LEU A 237 11.43 -26.06 13.18
N GLU A 238 10.47 -26.92 13.48
CA GLU A 238 9.87 -27.04 14.82
C GLU A 238 10.92 -27.44 15.86
N ALA A 239 11.77 -28.42 15.55
CA ALA A 239 12.84 -28.84 16.45
C ALA A 239 13.82 -27.70 16.75
N VAL A 240 14.23 -26.93 15.72
CA VAL A 240 15.11 -25.77 15.88
C VAL A 240 14.42 -24.66 16.68
N TYR A 241 13.13 -24.39 16.44
CA TYR A 241 12.38 -23.37 17.18
C TYR A 241 12.30 -23.69 18.68
N GLN A 242 12.02 -24.95 19.03
CA GLN A 242 11.99 -25.41 20.42
C GLN A 242 13.37 -25.26 21.10
N GLN A 243 14.46 -25.57 20.39
CA GLN A 243 15.81 -25.36 20.89
C GLN A 243 16.13 -23.88 21.11
N GLU A 244 15.76 -23.00 20.18
CA GLU A 244 15.96 -21.55 20.34
C GLU A 244 15.20 -20.97 21.54
N GLN A 245 13.95 -21.41 21.76
CA GLN A 245 13.16 -20.97 22.90
C GLN A 245 13.79 -21.44 24.22
N ALA A 246 14.18 -22.72 24.29
CA ALA A 246 14.89 -23.26 25.45
C ALA A 246 16.21 -22.53 25.73
N GLU A 247 16.97 -22.15 24.69
CA GLU A 247 18.16 -21.33 24.85
C GLU A 247 17.87 -19.91 25.34
N LYS A 248 16.84 -19.25 24.80
CA LYS A 248 16.43 -17.90 25.23
C LYS A 248 16.02 -17.92 26.69
N GLU A 249 15.29 -18.93 27.14
CA GLU A 249 14.92 -19.10 28.55
C GLU A 249 16.12 -19.39 29.44
N ARG A 250 17.03 -20.29 29.03
CA ARG A 250 18.29 -20.53 29.75
C ARG A 250 19.13 -19.26 29.88
N LYS A 251 19.27 -18.47 28.81
CA LYS A 251 19.97 -17.17 28.82
C LYS A 251 19.30 -16.14 29.72
N ARG A 252 17.96 -16.13 29.79
CA ARG A 252 17.19 -15.28 30.72
C ARG A 252 17.36 -15.73 32.18
N ALA A 253 17.36 -17.03 32.45
CA ALA A 253 17.55 -17.60 33.78
C ALA A 253 18.99 -17.41 34.30
N ALA A 254 19.99 -17.44 33.39
CA ALA A 254 21.39 -17.20 33.72
C ALA A 254 21.76 -15.71 33.88
N ARG A 255 20.87 -14.77 33.52
CA ARG A 255 21.12 -13.34 33.76
C ARG A 255 21.08 -13.07 35.28
N PRO A 256 22.17 -12.60 35.89
CA PRO A 256 22.18 -12.30 37.32
C PRO A 256 21.16 -11.19 37.61
N LYS A 257 20.27 -11.44 38.58
CA LYS A 257 19.36 -10.40 39.09
C LYS A 257 20.22 -9.32 39.74
N MET A 258 20.38 -8.18 39.07
CA MET A 258 20.94 -6.98 39.70
C MET A 258 20.10 -6.69 40.94
N ARG A 259 20.70 -6.82 42.14
CA ARG A 259 20.15 -6.25 43.36
C ARG A 259 20.20 -4.74 43.18
N VAL A 260 19.07 -4.16 42.74
CA VAL A 260 18.84 -2.73 42.86
C VAL A 260 18.70 -2.46 44.35
N GLY A 261 19.80 -2.08 44.99
CA GLY A 261 19.82 -1.65 46.38
C GLY A 261 18.97 -0.39 46.50
N ALA A 262 17.96 -0.45 47.36
CA ALA A 262 17.19 0.70 47.78
C ALA A 262 18.13 1.72 48.44
N ARG A 263 18.15 2.94 47.89
CA ARG A 263 18.60 4.16 48.54
C ARG A 263 17.54 5.23 48.30
#